data_AF-A0A812VRX5-F1
#
_entry.id   AF-A0A812VRX5-F1
#
_cell.length_a   1.000
_cell.length_b   1.000
_cell.length_c   1.000
_cell.angle_alpha   90.00
_cell.angle_beta   90.00
_cell.angle_gamma   90.00
#
_symmetry.space_group_name_H-M   'P 1'
#
loop_
_entity.id
_entity.type
_entity.pdbx_description
1 polymer ?
#
loop_
_entity_poly.entity_id
_entity_poly.type
_entity_poly.pdbx_seq_one_letter_code
_entity_poly.pdbx_strand_id
1 'polypeptide(L)'
;EFFDLGTVQCRNDYDKEFIHSAIVEWYGSLEAFTEYVRGPLRKELVATCGTALPIKYTLIVVTPLVSLGIDVLVALCKGGAPPRAVLCYGFGMVLGLFTFYAMAMLRFGAFLCEHFARPLKGNLQSLLQSLGLFVVFMLAIFGGARVASMAYRANVVASILFCFSSFLLTLRQSGCSGGATMQYFGIGRAPESEG
;
A
#
# COMPACT_ATOMS: atom_id res chain seq x y z
N GLU A 1 22.21 -1.84 7.70
CA GLU A 1 22.47 -0.70 8.61
C GLU A 1 22.64 -1.20 10.02
N PHE A 2 23.53 -0.57 10.78
CA PHE A 2 23.79 -0.89 12.17
C PHE A 2 22.91 0.02 13.04
N PHE A 3 21.80 -0.51 13.57
CA PHE A 3 20.98 0.23 14.54
C PHE A 3 21.79 0.44 15.82
N ASP A 4 22.07 1.68 16.22
CA ASP A 4 22.81 1.98 17.45
C ASP A 4 22.04 2.98 18.31
N LEU A 5 21.62 2.52 19.49
CA LEU A 5 20.85 3.33 20.44
C LEU A 5 21.62 4.57 20.91
N GLY A 6 22.95 4.50 20.97
CA GLY A 6 23.80 5.63 21.39
C GLY A 6 23.73 6.82 20.45
N THR A 7 23.43 6.57 19.16
CA THR A 7 23.34 7.59 18.11
C THR A 7 21.94 8.19 17.95
N VAL A 8 20.93 7.65 18.64
CA VAL A 8 19.55 8.12 18.55
C VAL A 8 19.45 9.52 19.16
N GLN A 9 18.90 10.45 18.38
CA GLN A 9 18.61 11.81 18.84
C GLN A 9 17.15 11.92 19.27
N CYS A 10 16.93 12.30 20.52
CA CYS A 10 15.63 12.68 21.04
C CYS A 10 15.50 14.21 21.03
N ARG A 11 14.26 14.71 21.00
CA ARG A 11 13.99 16.17 21.04
C ARG A 11 14.36 16.79 22.39
N ASN A 12 14.33 16.00 23.46
CA ASN A 12 14.66 16.39 24.83
C ASN A 12 15.46 15.26 25.50
N ASP A 13 16.42 15.62 26.36
CA ASP A 13 17.23 14.68 27.13
C ASP A 13 16.39 13.87 28.12
N TYR A 14 15.33 14.48 28.68
CA TYR A 14 14.40 13.79 29.57
C TYR A 14 13.72 12.59 28.88
N ASP A 15 13.27 12.75 27.63
CA ASP A 15 12.65 11.66 26.87
C ASP A 15 13.65 10.53 26.61
N LYS A 16 14.92 10.88 26.37
CA LYS A 16 16.00 9.91 26.19
C LYS A 16 16.25 9.11 27.46
N GLU A 17 16.40 9.78 28.60
CA GLU A 17 16.59 9.12 29.91
C GLU A 17 15.40 8.23 30.28
N PHE A 18 14.18 8.71 30.06
CA PHE A 18 12.96 7.96 30.32
C PHE A 18 12.88 6.69 29.47
N ILE A 19 13.10 6.80 28.15
CA ILE A 19 13.10 5.64 27.24
C ILE A 19 14.24 4.69 27.58
N HIS A 20 15.45 5.18 27.83
CA HIS A 20 16.60 4.34 28.21
C HIS A 20 16.33 3.57 29.50
N SER A 21 15.72 4.22 30.51
CA SER A 21 15.37 3.57 31.77
C SER A 21 14.35 2.44 31.56
N ALA A 22 13.32 2.68 30.75
CA ALA A 22 12.34 1.65 30.39
C ALA A 22 12.97 0.49 29.60
N ILE A 23 13.90 0.78 28.69
CA ILE A 23 14.65 -0.24 27.94
C ILE A 23 15.49 -1.09 28.90
N VAL A 24 16.22 -0.47 29.83
CA VAL A 24 17.02 -1.20 30.83
C VAL A 24 16.12 -2.05 31.73
N GLU A 25 14.95 -1.56 32.12
CA GLU A 25 13.99 -2.32 32.92
C GLU A 25 13.46 -3.57 32.17
N TRP A 26 13.15 -3.45 30.88
CA TRP A 26 12.57 -4.56 30.10
C TRP A 26 13.60 -5.52 29.52
N TYR A 27 14.79 -5.04 29.16
CA TYR A 27 15.81 -5.81 28.44
C TYR A 27 17.11 -6.00 29.23
N GLY A 28 17.20 -5.43 30.44
CA GLY A 28 18.35 -5.52 31.34
C GLY A 28 19.51 -4.59 31.00
N SER A 29 19.70 -4.24 29.72
CA SER A 29 20.72 -3.28 29.27
C SER A 29 20.38 -2.68 27.90
N LEU A 30 21.02 -1.55 27.56
CA LEU A 30 20.87 -0.91 26.25
C LEU A 30 21.51 -1.76 25.14
N GLU A 31 22.58 -2.49 25.47
CA GLU A 31 23.28 -3.41 24.59
C GLU A 31 22.38 -4.61 24.26
N ALA A 32 21.74 -5.24 25.26
CA ALA A 32 20.82 -6.35 25.05
C ALA A 32 19.62 -5.95 24.18
N PHE A 33 19.09 -4.74 24.37
CA PHE A 33 18.07 -4.19 23.48
C PHE A 33 18.59 -3.99 22.06
N THR A 34 19.79 -3.45 21.90
CA THR A 34 20.41 -3.24 20.59
C THR A 34 20.62 -4.58 19.85
N GLU A 35 21.08 -5.62 20.55
CA GLU A 35 21.19 -6.97 20.00
C GLU A 35 19.83 -7.58 19.66
N TYR A 36 18.84 -7.41 20.53
CA TYR A 36 17.46 -7.86 20.29
C TYR A 36 16.87 -7.21 19.03
N VAL A 37 17.03 -5.89 18.87
CA VAL A 37 16.57 -5.14 17.69
C VAL A 37 17.30 -5.59 16.43
N ARG A 38 18.63 -5.72 16.48
CA ARG A 38 19.47 -6.14 15.34
C ARG A 38 19.23 -7.59 14.92
N GLY A 39 18.87 -8.46 15.87
CA GLY A 39 18.73 -9.90 15.66
C GLY A 39 17.27 -10.35 15.59
N PRO A 40 16.68 -10.83 16.70
CA PRO A 40 15.31 -11.36 16.76
C PRO A 40 14.25 -10.47 16.10
N LEU A 41 14.17 -9.20 16.51
CA LEU A 41 13.13 -8.30 16.04
C LEU A 41 13.30 -7.98 14.55
N ARG A 42 14.53 -7.74 14.10
CA ARG A 42 14.80 -7.57 12.66
C ARG A 42 14.39 -8.80 11.86
N LYS A 43 14.68 -10.01 12.34
CA LYS A 43 14.28 -11.24 11.64
C LYS A 43 12.76 -11.35 11.56
N GLU A 44 12.06 -11.05 12.65
CA GLU A 44 10.60 -11.03 12.69
C GLU A 44 10.01 -9.97 11.76
N LEU A 45 10.54 -8.74 11.83
CA LEU A 45 10.11 -7.64 10.96
C LEU A 45 10.42 -7.92 9.50
N VAL A 46 11.57 -8.48 9.15
CA VAL A 46 11.88 -8.83 7.75
C VAL A 46 11.02 -10.01 7.28
N ALA A 47 10.71 -10.97 8.16
CA ALA A 47 9.80 -12.07 7.84
C ALA A 47 8.34 -11.62 7.69
N THR A 48 7.93 -10.56 8.40
CA THR A 48 6.55 -10.08 8.46
C THR A 48 6.28 -8.89 7.54
N CYS A 49 7.28 -8.02 7.33
CA CYS A 49 7.30 -6.98 6.31
C CYS A 49 7.58 -7.59 4.94
N GLY A 50 6.65 -8.43 4.48
CA GLY A 50 6.40 -8.45 3.05
C GLY A 50 6.06 -7.01 2.63
N THR A 51 6.64 -6.55 1.53
CA THR A 51 6.41 -5.21 0.94
C THR A 51 4.94 -4.97 0.54
N ALA A 52 4.08 -5.97 0.72
CA ALA A 52 2.69 -5.89 0.36
C ALA A 52 1.81 -5.48 1.54
N LEU A 53 1.02 -4.43 1.30
CA LEU A 53 -0.07 -4.05 2.18
C LEU A 53 -0.97 -5.27 2.45
N PRO A 54 -1.15 -5.69 3.72
CA PRO A 54 -2.00 -6.83 4.02
C PRO A 54 -3.43 -6.57 3.53
N ILE A 55 -4.08 -7.62 3.00
CA ILE A 55 -5.42 -7.51 2.40
C ILE A 55 -6.45 -6.95 3.37
N LYS A 56 -6.32 -7.27 4.67
CA LYS A 56 -7.20 -6.79 5.74
C LYS A 56 -7.18 -5.26 5.83
N TYR A 57 -5.99 -4.63 5.81
CA TYR A 57 -5.87 -3.18 5.81
C TYR A 57 -6.39 -2.55 4.53
N THR A 58 -6.14 -3.20 3.39
CA THR A 58 -6.66 -2.71 2.09
C THR A 58 -8.19 -2.67 2.09
N LEU A 59 -8.85 -3.70 2.64
CA LEU A 59 -10.31 -3.74 2.77
C LEU A 59 -10.84 -2.65 3.70
N ILE A 60 -10.17 -2.40 4.84
CA ILE A 60 -10.54 -1.32 5.75
C ILE A 60 -10.52 0.04 5.03
N VAL A 61 -9.44 0.33 4.29
CA VAL A 61 -9.30 1.60 3.55
C VAL A 61 -10.37 1.75 2.46
N VAL A 62 -10.78 0.65 1.84
CA VAL A 62 -11.78 0.65 0.74
C VAL A 62 -13.23 0.68 1.25
N THR A 63 -13.47 0.31 2.50
CA THR A 63 -14.80 0.26 3.13
C THR A 63 -15.66 1.52 2.91
N PRO A 64 -15.17 2.76 3.14
CA PRO A 64 -16.00 3.96 2.92
C PRO A 64 -16.44 4.14 1.46
N LEU A 65 -15.61 3.76 0.48
CA LEU A 65 -15.97 3.84 -0.94
C LEU A 65 -17.04 2.81 -1.30
N VAL A 66 -16.91 1.60 -0.76
CA VAL A 66 -17.90 0.53 -0.96
C VAL A 66 -19.22 0.89 -0.29
N SER A 67 -19.19 1.46 0.92
CA SER A 67 -20.38 1.95 1.62
C SER A 67 -21.12 2.98 0.78
N LEU A 68 -20.42 3.99 0.27
CA LEU A 68 -20.99 5.00 -0.62
C LEU A 68 -21.63 4.35 -1.88
N GLY A 69 -20.96 3.34 -2.45
CA GLY A 69 -21.49 2.58 -3.57
C GLY A 69 -22.78 1.82 -3.22
N ILE A 70 -22.83 1.17 -2.06
CA ILE A 70 -24.00 0.44 -1.59
C ILE A 70 -25.17 1.39 -1.33
N ASP A 71 -24.93 2.56 -0.75
CA ASP A 71 -25.98 3.56 -0.49
C ASP A 71 -26.68 4.00 -1.79
N VAL A 72 -25.89 4.29 -2.83
CA VAL A 72 -26.44 4.63 -4.15
C VAL A 72 -27.18 3.45 -4.77
N LEU A 73 -26.66 2.22 -4.62
CA LEU A 73 -27.31 1.02 -5.12
C LEU A 73 -28.68 0.80 -4.43
N VAL A 74 -28.76 0.98 -3.12
CA VAL A 74 -30.00 0.92 -2.34
C VAL A 74 -30.98 2.01 -2.78
N ALA A 75 -30.49 3.22 -3.03
CA ALA A 75 -31.31 4.31 -3.55
C ALA A 75 -31.88 3.98 -4.94
N LEU A 76 -31.09 3.39 -5.85
CA LEU A 76 -31.56 2.94 -7.15
C LEU A 76 -32.65 1.86 -7.04
N CYS A 77 -32.46 0.89 -6.14
CA CYS A 77 -33.46 -0.15 -5.89
C CYS A 77 -34.75 0.44 -5.33
N LYS A 78 -34.68 1.32 -4.32
CA LYS A 78 -35.85 1.96 -3.72
C LYS A 78 -36.54 2.94 -4.66
N GLY A 79 -35.79 3.57 -5.57
CA GLY A 79 -36.31 4.46 -6.61
C GLY A 79 -36.96 3.73 -7.78
N GLY A 80 -37.01 2.39 -7.79
CA GLY A 80 -37.60 1.62 -8.88
C GLY A 80 -36.81 1.70 -10.18
N ALA A 81 -35.49 1.91 -10.09
CA ALA A 81 -34.64 1.93 -11.28
C ALA A 81 -34.74 0.59 -12.04
N PRO A 82 -34.62 0.60 -13.38
CA PRO A 82 -34.64 -0.63 -14.17
C PRO A 82 -33.61 -1.65 -13.65
N PRO A 83 -33.94 -2.95 -13.52
CA PRO A 83 -33.02 -3.97 -13.00
C PRO A 83 -31.68 -4.00 -13.73
N ARG A 84 -31.69 -3.70 -15.03
CA ARG A 84 -30.47 -3.55 -15.85
C ARG A 84 -29.52 -2.48 -15.29
N ALA A 85 -30.03 -1.32 -14.91
CA ALA A 85 -29.23 -0.22 -14.38
C ALA A 85 -28.65 -0.59 -13.00
N VAL A 86 -29.46 -1.23 -12.15
CA VAL A 86 -29.04 -1.73 -10.84
C VAL A 86 -27.90 -2.73 -10.98
N LEU A 87 -28.02 -3.71 -11.89
CA LEU A 87 -26.96 -4.69 -12.18
C LEU A 87 -25.70 -4.04 -12.76
N CYS A 88 -25.86 -3.13 -13.73
CA CYS A 88 -24.72 -2.39 -14.29
C CYS A 88 -23.96 -1.62 -13.21
N TYR A 89 -24.67 -0.97 -12.28
CA TYR A 89 -24.08 -0.19 -11.19
C TYR A 89 -23.41 -1.10 -10.15
N GLY A 90 -24.08 -2.19 -9.75
CA GLY A 90 -23.55 -3.17 -8.80
C GLY A 90 -22.24 -3.79 -9.27
N PHE A 91 -22.20 -4.33 -10.49
CA PHE A 91 -20.98 -4.95 -11.03
C PHE A 91 -19.92 -3.91 -11.44
N GLY A 92 -20.32 -2.85 -12.15
CA GLY A 92 -19.36 -1.89 -12.70
C GLY A 92 -18.78 -0.95 -11.65
N MET A 93 -19.64 -0.33 -10.84
CA MET A 93 -19.24 0.71 -9.90
C MET A 93 -18.90 0.12 -8.52
N VAL A 94 -19.79 -0.66 -7.91
CA VAL A 94 -19.57 -1.15 -6.54
C VAL A 94 -18.47 -2.20 -6.51
N LEU A 95 -18.65 -3.33 -7.20
CA LEU A 95 -17.67 -4.42 -7.17
C LEU A 95 -16.42 -4.10 -8.01
N GLY A 96 -16.61 -3.60 -9.23
CA GLY A 96 -15.52 -3.27 -10.14
C GLY A 96 -14.66 -2.11 -9.64
N LEU A 97 -15.23 -0.90 -9.61
CA LEU A 97 -14.48 0.32 -9.32
C LEU A 97 -14.14 0.47 -7.83
N PHE A 98 -15.14 0.44 -6.95
CA PHE A 98 -14.94 0.74 -5.53
C PHE A 98 -14.28 -0.39 -4.77
N THR A 99 -14.57 -1.66 -5.09
CA THR A 99 -13.91 -2.78 -4.42
C THR A 99 -12.60 -3.16 -5.11
N PHE A 100 -12.66 -3.85 -6.27
CA PHE A 100 -11.47 -4.49 -6.82
C PHE A 100 -10.46 -3.49 -7.38
N TYR A 101 -10.90 -2.52 -8.18
CA TYR A 101 -10.00 -1.54 -8.77
C TYR A 101 -9.35 -0.63 -7.72
N ALA A 102 -10.11 -0.17 -6.71
CA ALA A 102 -9.54 0.61 -5.61
C ALA A 102 -8.47 -0.18 -4.84
N MET A 103 -8.71 -1.46 -4.53
CA MET A 103 -7.70 -2.33 -3.94
C MET A 103 -6.45 -2.44 -4.83
N ALA A 104 -6.64 -2.59 -6.14
CA ALA A 104 -5.54 -2.67 -7.09
C ALA A 104 -4.72 -1.36 -7.15
N MET A 105 -5.40 -0.21 -7.06
CA MET A 105 -4.76 1.10 -7.03
C MET A 105 -3.98 1.32 -5.74
N LEU A 106 -4.51 0.96 -4.56
CA LEU A 106 -3.76 1.08 -3.31
C LEU A 106 -2.43 0.32 -3.35
N ARG A 107 -2.45 -0.90 -3.89
CA ARG A 107 -1.23 -1.70 -4.08
C ARG A 107 -0.29 -1.13 -5.14
N PHE A 108 -0.85 -0.65 -6.24
CA PHE A 108 -0.06 0.03 -7.26
C PHE A 108 0.63 1.28 -6.70
N GLY A 109 -0.07 2.08 -5.89
CA GLY A 109 0.50 3.23 -5.20
C GLY A 109 1.61 2.83 -4.23
N ALA A 110 1.38 1.80 -3.41
CA ALA A 110 2.42 1.25 -2.53
C ALA A 110 3.66 0.79 -3.32
N PHE A 111 3.46 0.06 -4.42
CA PHE A 111 4.53 -0.38 -5.30
C PHE A 111 5.32 0.78 -5.90
N LEU A 112 4.63 1.83 -6.38
CA LEU A 112 5.28 3.04 -6.88
C LEU A 112 6.10 3.72 -5.77
N CYS A 113 5.52 3.87 -4.58
CA CYS A 113 6.22 4.45 -3.45
C CYS A 113 7.49 3.67 -3.10
N GLU A 114 7.44 2.34 -3.03
CA GLU A 114 8.61 1.52 -2.73
C GLU A 114 9.68 1.58 -3.82
N HIS A 115 9.29 1.45 -5.09
CA HIS A 115 10.22 1.43 -6.20
C HIS A 115 10.94 2.79 -6.36
N PHE A 116 10.23 3.88 -6.09
CA PHE A 116 10.73 5.24 -6.23
C PHE A 116 11.00 5.91 -4.87
N ALA A 117 11.10 5.16 -3.76
CA ALA A 117 11.37 5.71 -2.43
C ALA A 117 12.78 6.29 -2.29
N ARG A 118 13.73 5.88 -3.14
CA ARG A 118 15.12 6.33 -3.04
C ARG A 118 15.21 7.83 -3.34
N PRO A 119 15.68 8.66 -2.40
CA PRO A 119 15.78 10.10 -2.61
C PRO A 119 16.83 10.42 -3.68
N LEU A 120 16.46 11.30 -4.62
CA LEU A 120 17.41 11.88 -5.56
C LEU A 120 18.27 12.94 -4.85
N LYS A 121 19.48 13.21 -5.37
CA LYS A 121 20.51 14.06 -4.72
C LYS A 121 20.17 15.57 -4.64
N GLY A 122 18.90 15.98 -4.77
CA GLY A 122 18.51 17.39 -4.65
C GLY A 122 17.02 17.61 -4.34
N ASN A 123 16.73 18.66 -3.57
CA ASN A 123 15.37 18.99 -3.11
C ASN A 123 14.36 19.12 -4.26
N LEU A 124 14.73 19.80 -5.35
CA LEU A 124 13.83 19.98 -6.51
C LEU A 124 13.57 18.66 -7.25
N GLN A 125 14.57 17.78 -7.37
CA GLN A 125 14.41 16.49 -8.04
C GLN A 125 13.49 15.56 -7.25
N SER A 126 13.64 15.52 -5.93
CA SER A 126 12.75 14.75 -5.04
C SER A 126 11.31 15.28 -5.09
N LEU A 127 11.13 16.61 -5.18
CA LEU A 127 9.82 17.22 -5.37
C LEU A 127 9.20 16.83 -6.72
N LEU A 128 9.95 16.96 -7.82
CA LEU A 128 9.49 16.58 -9.16
C LEU A 128 9.17 15.09 -9.26
N GLN A 129 9.95 14.23 -8.63
CA GLN A 129 9.70 12.80 -8.56
C GLN A 129 8.38 12.51 -7.82
N SER A 130 8.17 13.11 -6.65
CA SER A 130 6.94 12.94 -5.87
C SER A 130 5.71 13.45 -6.63
N LEU A 131 5.84 14.61 -7.29
CA LEU A 131 4.78 15.16 -8.14
C LEU A 131 4.48 14.24 -9.34
N GLY A 132 5.52 13.72 -10.01
CA GLY A 132 5.37 12.78 -11.12
C GLY A 132 4.63 11.51 -10.71
N LEU A 133 5.00 10.91 -9.57
CA LEU A 133 4.32 9.73 -9.02
C LEU A 133 2.86 10.02 -8.72
N PHE A 134 2.57 11.19 -8.11
CA PHE A 134 1.21 11.62 -7.83
C PHE A 134 0.38 11.78 -9.11
N VAL A 135 0.94 12.41 -10.15
CA VAL A 135 0.25 12.58 -11.43
C VAL A 135 -0.04 11.23 -12.09
N VAL A 136 0.94 10.32 -12.15
CA VAL A 136 0.74 8.97 -12.71
C VAL A 136 -0.34 8.22 -11.94
N PHE A 137 -0.31 8.29 -10.61
CA PHE A 137 -1.29 7.66 -9.75
C PHE A 137 -2.71 8.22 -9.98
N MET A 138 -2.84 9.54 -10.05
CA MET A 138 -4.11 10.21 -10.32
C MET A 138 -4.66 9.84 -11.71
N LEU A 139 -3.81 9.83 -12.74
CA LEU A 139 -4.20 9.41 -14.09
C LEU A 139 -4.72 7.98 -14.11
N ALA A 140 -4.09 7.07 -13.37
CA ALA A 140 -4.56 5.69 -13.24
C ALA A 140 -5.93 5.62 -12.54
N ILE A 141 -6.13 6.36 -11.44
CA ILE A 141 -7.43 6.42 -10.74
C ILE A 141 -8.53 6.95 -11.66
N PHE A 142 -8.32 8.11 -12.28
CA PHE A 142 -9.31 8.73 -13.15
C PHE A 142 -9.56 7.91 -14.42
N GLY A 143 -8.53 7.25 -14.97
CA GLY A 143 -8.66 6.33 -16.09
C GLY A 143 -9.60 5.17 -15.76
N GLY A 144 -9.39 4.49 -14.63
CA GLY A 144 -10.27 3.42 -14.18
C GLY A 144 -11.70 3.88 -13.93
N ALA A 145 -11.88 5.04 -13.29
CA ALA A 145 -13.20 5.63 -13.06
C ALA A 145 -13.94 5.95 -14.37
N ARG A 146 -13.23 6.48 -15.39
CA ARG A 146 -13.78 6.72 -16.73
C ARG A 146 -14.18 5.43 -17.42
N VAL A 147 -13.34 4.41 -17.39
CA VAL A 147 -13.64 3.09 -17.97
C VAL A 147 -14.86 2.45 -17.28
N ALA A 148 -14.93 2.49 -15.95
CA ALA A 148 -16.07 2.00 -15.19
C ALA A 148 -17.37 2.73 -15.57
N SER A 149 -17.31 4.06 -15.71
CA SER A 149 -18.45 4.87 -16.13
C SER A 149 -18.92 4.54 -17.55
N MET A 150 -17.99 4.31 -18.48
CA MET A 150 -18.30 3.88 -19.84
C MET A 150 -18.93 2.47 -19.85
N ALA A 151 -18.36 1.54 -19.08
CA ALA A 151 -18.89 0.17 -18.94
C ALA A 151 -20.31 0.17 -18.38
N TYR A 152 -20.56 0.96 -17.32
CA TYR A 152 -21.88 1.16 -16.72
C TYR A 152 -22.92 1.65 -17.74
N ARG A 153 -22.55 2.62 -18.59
CA ARG A 153 -23.45 3.21 -19.60
C ARG A 153 -23.71 2.29 -20.80
N ALA A 154 -22.76 1.40 -21.12
CA ALA A 154 -22.87 0.54 -22.30
C ALA A 154 -23.89 -0.60 -22.08
N ASN A 155 -23.52 -1.61 -21.30
CA ASN A 155 -24.36 -2.77 -21.02
C ASN A 155 -23.82 -3.59 -19.84
N VAL A 156 -24.62 -4.53 -19.37
CA VAL A 156 -24.28 -5.37 -18.21
C VAL A 156 -23.02 -6.20 -18.47
N VAL A 157 -22.83 -6.69 -19.70
CA VAL A 157 -21.64 -7.47 -20.08
C VAL A 157 -20.37 -6.65 -19.92
N ALA A 158 -20.36 -5.39 -20.37
CA ALA A 158 -19.23 -4.48 -20.19
C ALA A 158 -18.92 -4.24 -18.70
N SER A 159 -19.94 -4.04 -17.86
CA SER A 159 -19.75 -3.91 -16.40
C SER A 159 -19.16 -5.17 -15.77
N ILE A 160 -19.63 -6.36 -16.18
CA ILE A 160 -19.10 -7.64 -15.69
C ILE A 160 -17.66 -7.83 -16.15
N LEU A 161 -17.34 -7.53 -17.41
CA LEU A 161 -15.97 -7.64 -17.93
C LEU A 161 -15.02 -6.70 -17.19
N PHE A 162 -15.42 -5.45 -16.91
CA PHE A 162 -14.63 -4.52 -16.12
C PHE A 162 -14.43 -5.00 -14.67
N CYS A 163 -15.48 -5.54 -14.05
CA CYS A 163 -15.38 -6.13 -12.71
C CYS A 163 -14.40 -7.30 -12.69
N PHE A 164 -14.49 -8.20 -13.68
CA PHE A 164 -13.63 -9.36 -13.79
C PHE A 164 -12.18 -8.97 -14.09
N SER A 165 -11.93 -7.99 -14.98
CA SER A 165 -10.58 -7.50 -15.24
C SER A 165 -9.96 -6.86 -14.00
N SER A 166 -10.75 -6.08 -13.25
CA SER A 166 -10.29 -5.45 -12.00
C SER A 166 -9.96 -6.49 -10.94
N PHE A 167 -10.78 -7.55 -10.84
CA PHE A 167 -10.49 -8.69 -9.96
C PHE A 167 -9.19 -9.40 -10.33
N LEU A 168 -8.96 -9.67 -11.62
CA LEU A 168 -7.72 -10.29 -12.08
C LEU A 168 -6.48 -9.42 -11.82
N LEU A 169 -6.59 -8.09 -11.98
CA LEU A 169 -5.52 -7.16 -11.63
C LEU A 169 -5.18 -7.26 -10.13
N THR A 170 -6.19 -7.28 -9.26
CA THR A 170 -6.01 -7.44 -7.81
C THR A 170 -5.36 -8.77 -7.45
N LEU A 171 -5.76 -9.88 -8.10
CA LEU A 171 -5.15 -11.19 -7.90
C LEU A 171 -3.69 -11.23 -8.35
N ARG A 172 -3.37 -10.67 -9.52
CA ARG A 172 -2.00 -10.60 -10.06
C ARG A 172 -1.06 -9.86 -9.11
N GLN A 173 -1.52 -8.75 -8.55
CA GLN A 173 -0.74 -7.98 -7.57
C GLN A 173 -0.58 -8.72 -6.23
N SER A 174 -1.59 -9.47 -5.78
CA SER A 174 -1.46 -10.35 -4.60
C SER A 174 -0.37 -11.41 -4.81
N GLY A 175 -0.25 -11.98 -6.02
CA GLY A 175 0.72 -13.02 -6.33
C GLY A 175 2.17 -12.52 -6.45
N CYS A 176 2.39 -11.33 -7.04
CA CYS A 176 3.75 -10.79 -7.21
C CYS A 176 4.45 -10.42 -5.90
N SER A 177 3.65 -10.15 -4.86
CA SER A 177 4.12 -9.74 -3.55
C SER A 177 4.94 -10.81 -2.81
N GLY A 178 4.78 -12.09 -3.16
CA GLY A 178 5.52 -13.18 -2.51
C GLY A 178 6.93 -13.43 -3.06
N GLY A 179 7.24 -12.95 -4.27
CA GLY A 179 8.49 -13.31 -4.97
C GLY A 179 9.62 -12.27 -4.89
N ALA A 180 9.29 -10.98 -4.78
CA ALA A 180 10.28 -9.91 -4.89
C ALA A 180 11.19 -9.74 -3.65
N THR A 181 10.76 -10.24 -2.48
CA THR A 181 11.48 -10.08 -1.21
C THR A 181 12.83 -10.82 -1.19
N MET A 182 13.02 -11.84 -2.04
CA MET A 182 14.25 -12.64 -2.02
C MET A 182 15.43 -12.00 -2.79
N GLN A 183 15.19 -11.07 -3.71
CA GLN A 183 16.26 -10.55 -4.58
C GLN A 183 16.93 -9.27 -4.06
N TYR A 184 16.24 -8.41 -3.31
CA TYR A 184 16.81 -7.14 -2.86
C TYR A 184 17.76 -7.25 -1.67
N PHE A 185 17.79 -8.38 -0.97
CA PHE A 185 18.74 -8.60 0.14
C PHE A 185 20.14 -9.04 -0.32
N GLY A 186 20.35 -9.30 -1.62
CA GLY A 186 21.64 -9.76 -2.17
C GLY A 186 22.60 -8.67 -2.65
N ILE A 187 22.15 -7.42 -2.85
CA ILE A 187 22.93 -6.36 -3.53
C ILE A 187 23.47 -5.33 -2.52
N GLY A 188 24.00 -5.84 -1.40
CA GLY A 188 24.59 -5.03 -0.33
C GLY A 188 25.96 -5.53 0.12
N ARG A 189 26.67 -6.33 -0.67
CA ARG A 189 28.12 -6.50 -0.48
C ARG A 189 28.77 -5.18 -0.84
N ALA A 190 29.17 -4.42 0.19
CA ALA A 190 30.14 -3.35 0.02
C ALA A 190 31.37 -3.92 -0.71
N PRO A 191 31.98 -3.17 -1.65
CA PRO A 191 33.30 -3.54 -2.12
C PRO A 191 34.22 -3.55 -0.90
N GLU A 192 34.76 -4.72 -0.56
CA GLU A 192 35.91 -4.82 0.32
C GLU A 192 36.98 -3.90 -0.28
N SER A 193 37.31 -2.84 0.46
CA SER A 193 38.45 -2.01 0.16
C SER A 193 39.67 -2.86 0.51
N GLU A 194 40.21 -3.56 -0.47
CA GLU A 194 41.55 -4.10 -0.41
C GLU A 194 42.55 -2.94 -0.41
N GLY A 195 43.36 -2.87 0.64
CA GLY A 195 44.74 -2.33 0.63
C GLY A 195 44.90 -0.83 0.60
#